data_AF-K1U7N6-F1
#
_entry.id   AF-K1U7N6-F1
#
_cell.length_a   1.000
_cell.length_b   1.000
_cell.length_c   1.000
_cell.angle_alpha   90.00
_cell.angle_beta   90.00
_cell.angle_gamma   90.00
#
_symmetry.space_group_name_H-M   'P 1'
#
loop_
_entity.id
_entity.type
_entity.pdbx_description
1 polymer ?
#
loop_
_entity_poly.entity_id
_entity_poly.type
_entity_poly.pdbx_seq_one_letter_code
_entity_poly.pdbx_strand_id
1 'polypeptide(L)'
;EPLPVHKEPGTKVFAGTINQKGSFRFRAEKVGAATMLAQIIRMVQEAQGSKAPVQKLADKIAGIFVPAIIGIALLSFVLWLVFDPSGGLTHGILATVTVLVIACPCALGLATPTAVMVGIGKGAEKGILIRDAVSLETAGKIDTVVMDKTGTLTEGKPVVTDIVWANGDDRAKAVFFSLEKLSEHPLADAVVHYFAGVPTLNVERFGSLTGKGIEGTVDGVRYFAGSRRLL
;
A
#
# COMPACT_ATOMS: atom_id res chain seq x y z
N GLU A 1 -3.54 -13.99 -1.53
CA GLU A 1 -4.92 -14.41 -1.87
C GLU A 1 -5.72 -14.56 -0.59
N PRO A 2 -7.01 -14.17 -0.58
CA PRO A 2 -7.86 -14.27 0.60
C PRO A 2 -8.27 -15.71 0.96
N LEU A 3 -8.01 -16.68 0.07
CA LEU A 3 -8.34 -18.08 0.29
C LEU A 3 -7.20 -18.82 0.99
N PRO A 4 -7.47 -19.53 2.11
CA PRO A 4 -6.50 -20.40 2.75
C PRO A 4 -5.98 -21.49 1.80
N VAL A 5 -4.69 -21.80 1.89
CA VAL A 5 -4.03 -22.81 1.05
C VAL A 5 -3.72 -24.06 1.87
N HIS A 6 -4.16 -25.24 1.40
CA HIS A 6 -3.86 -26.52 2.03
C HIS A 6 -2.35 -26.80 2.09
N LYS A 7 -1.87 -27.37 3.21
CA LYS A 7 -0.45 -27.68 3.43
C LYS A 7 -0.27 -29.17 3.67
N GLU A 8 0.58 -29.77 2.85
CA GLU A 8 0.94 -31.19 2.88
C GLU A 8 2.44 -31.36 3.14
N PRO A 9 2.91 -32.56 3.54
CA PRO A 9 4.33 -32.82 3.71
C PRO A 9 5.16 -32.40 2.49
N GLY A 10 6.22 -31.61 2.71
CA GLY A 10 7.06 -31.05 1.65
C GLY A 10 6.62 -29.69 1.11
N THR A 11 5.44 -29.19 1.48
CA THR A 11 5.00 -27.84 1.10
C THR A 11 5.68 -26.76 1.92
N LYS A 12 5.99 -25.61 1.29
CA LYS A 12 6.61 -24.46 1.96
C LYS A 12 5.58 -23.66 2.77
N VAL A 13 6.00 -23.21 3.94
CA VAL A 13 5.30 -22.26 4.81
C VAL A 13 6.17 -21.02 5.00
N PHE A 14 5.55 -19.84 5.11
CA PHE A 14 6.26 -18.57 5.14
C PHE A 14 6.07 -17.86 6.49
N ALA A 15 7.09 -17.12 6.92
CA ALA A 15 6.98 -16.31 8.13
C ALA A 15 5.88 -15.24 7.95
N GLY A 16 4.98 -15.12 8.94
CA GLY A 16 3.85 -14.20 8.93
C GLY A 16 2.52 -14.79 8.41
N THR A 17 2.50 -16.02 7.90
CA THR A 17 1.23 -16.70 7.56
C THR A 17 0.54 -17.24 8.81
N ILE A 18 -0.79 -17.15 8.85
CA ILE A 18 -1.61 -17.67 9.96
C ILE A 18 -2.04 -19.10 9.64
N ASN A 19 -1.75 -20.04 10.55
CA ASN A 19 -2.30 -21.39 10.47
C ASN A 19 -3.79 -21.37 10.86
N GLN A 20 -4.64 -21.90 9.99
CA GLN A 20 -6.09 -21.90 10.22
C GLN A 20 -6.52 -23.14 11.01
N LYS A 21 -6.50 -24.32 10.36
CA LYS A 21 -6.97 -25.58 10.94
C LYS A 21 -5.85 -26.63 11.00
N GLY A 22 -5.90 -27.47 12.03
CA GLY A 22 -4.97 -28.58 12.23
C GLY A 22 -3.65 -28.15 12.88
N SER A 23 -2.83 -29.14 13.20
CA SER A 23 -1.47 -28.95 13.71
C SER A 23 -0.49 -29.70 12.83
N PHE A 24 0.68 -29.11 12.62
CA PHE A 24 1.76 -29.76 11.88
C PHE A 24 3.10 -29.29 12.45
N ARG A 25 4.12 -30.12 12.27
CA ARG A 25 5.50 -29.74 12.55
C ARG A 25 6.14 -29.33 11.23
N PHE A 26 6.93 -28.28 11.28
CA PHE A 26 7.71 -27.82 10.13
C PHE A 26 9.17 -27.68 10.52
N ARG A 27 10.05 -27.78 9.54
CA ARG A 27 11.48 -27.50 9.69
C ARG A 27 11.74 -26.06 9.26
N ALA A 28 12.34 -25.26 10.14
CA ALA A 28 12.73 -23.90 9.77
C ALA A 28 13.90 -23.93 8.77
N GLU A 29 13.65 -23.54 7.52
CA GLU A 29 14.70 -23.43 6.49
C GLU A 29 15.39 -22.07 6.48
N LYS A 30 14.65 -21.00 6.76
CA LYS A 30 15.17 -19.62 6.83
C LYS A 30 14.66 -18.95 8.11
N VAL A 31 15.55 -18.31 8.85
CA VAL A 31 15.26 -17.63 10.13
C VAL A 31 15.81 -16.21 10.15
N GLY A 32 15.23 -15.35 11.00
CA GLY A 32 15.66 -13.95 11.16
C GLY A 32 15.61 -13.16 9.85
N ALA A 33 16.73 -12.51 9.52
CA ALA A 33 16.88 -11.66 8.34
C ALA A 33 16.74 -12.41 6.99
N ALA A 34 16.87 -13.73 6.99
CA ALA A 34 16.72 -14.56 5.79
C ALA A 34 15.25 -14.86 5.44
N THR A 35 14.30 -14.50 6.31
CA THR A 35 12.86 -14.74 6.06
C THR A 35 12.33 -13.83 4.95
N MET A 36 11.29 -14.29 4.24
CA MET A 36 10.63 -13.48 3.21
C MET A 36 10.04 -12.19 3.80
N LEU A 37 9.47 -12.24 5.00
CA LEU A 37 8.97 -11.08 5.72
C LEU A 37 10.08 -10.05 6.01
N ALA A 38 11.24 -10.50 6.50
CA ALA A 38 12.38 -9.61 6.74
C ALA A 38 12.91 -8.99 5.44
N GLN A 39 12.91 -9.72 4.32
CA GLN A 39 13.26 -9.15 3.02
C GLN A 39 12.26 -8.08 2.57
N ILE A 40 10.96 -8.30 2.77
CA ILE A 40 9.93 -7.29 2.48
C ILE A 40 10.15 -6.03 3.33
N ILE A 41 10.38 -6.19 4.64
CA ILE A 41 10.66 -5.05 5.54
C ILE A 41 11.91 -4.30 5.06
N ARG A 42 12.98 -5.00 4.69
CA ARG A 42 14.21 -4.38 4.19
C ARG A 42 13.99 -3.61 2.89
N MET A 43 13.26 -4.18 1.93
CA MET A 43 12.91 -3.50 0.68
C MET A 43 12.08 -2.22 0.95
N VAL A 44 11.15 -2.27 1.91
CA VAL A 44 10.37 -1.09 2.32
C VAL A 44 11.25 -0.03 2.97
N GLN A 45 12.17 -0.42 3.86
CA GLN A 45 13.11 0.51 4.50
C GLN A 45 14.08 1.14 3.49
N GLU A 46 14.63 0.36 2.55
CA GLU A 46 15.48 0.85 1.46
C GLU A 46 14.72 1.87 0.59
N ALA A 47 13.43 1.63 0.32
CA ALA A 47 12.59 2.58 -0.42
C ALA A 47 12.29 3.88 0.39
N GLN A 48 12.00 3.76 1.69
CA GLN A 48 11.67 4.89 2.58
C GLN A 48 12.88 5.78 2.93
N GLY A 49 14.11 5.28 2.80
CA GLY A 49 15.34 6.03 3.09
C GLY A 49 15.73 7.06 2.03
N SER A 50 14.92 7.27 0.99
CA SER A 50 15.25 8.16 -0.12
C SER A 50 14.74 9.59 0.12
N LYS A 51 15.64 10.59 0.01
CA LYS A 51 15.30 12.02 0.20
C LYS A 51 14.32 12.51 -0.87
N ALA A 52 13.36 13.34 -0.46
CA ALA A 52 12.42 14.02 -1.33
C ALA A 52 13.12 14.79 -2.47
N PRO A 53 12.66 14.69 -3.73
CA PRO A 53 13.25 15.39 -4.87
C PRO A 53 13.28 16.92 -4.75
N VAL A 54 12.26 17.58 -4.19
CA VAL A 54 12.26 19.07 -4.12
C VAL A 54 13.24 19.64 -3.10
N GLN A 55 13.58 18.89 -2.05
CA GLN A 55 14.63 19.32 -1.12
C GLN A 55 15.96 19.49 -1.87
N LYS A 56 16.20 18.63 -2.87
CA LYS A 56 17.34 18.77 -3.79
C LYS A 56 17.23 19.98 -4.73
N LEU A 57 16.02 20.45 -5.07
CA LEU A 57 15.83 21.65 -5.89
C LEU A 57 16.22 22.91 -5.11
N ALA A 58 15.76 23.05 -3.86
CA ALA A 58 16.18 24.14 -2.99
C ALA A 58 17.70 24.11 -2.75
N ASP A 59 18.27 22.93 -2.46
CA ASP A 59 19.71 22.74 -2.28
C ASP A 59 20.51 23.07 -3.56
N LYS A 60 19.99 22.72 -4.74
CA LYS A 60 20.62 23.03 -6.04
C LYS A 60 20.59 24.53 -6.34
N ILE A 61 19.47 25.19 -6.05
CA ILE A 61 19.35 26.64 -6.19
C ILE A 61 20.35 27.31 -5.24
N ALA A 62 20.38 26.93 -3.97
CA ALA A 62 21.34 27.47 -3.00
C ALA A 62 22.80 27.22 -3.43
N GLY A 63 23.10 26.03 -3.97
CA GLY A 63 24.43 25.66 -4.46
C GLY A 63 24.96 26.51 -5.62
N ILE A 64 24.07 27.13 -6.40
CA ILE A 64 24.45 28.06 -7.49
C ILE A 64 24.36 29.52 -7.02
N PHE A 65 23.32 29.83 -6.25
CA PHE A 65 22.98 31.18 -5.81
C PHE A 65 24.00 31.74 -4.82
N VAL A 66 24.46 30.95 -3.86
CA VAL A 66 25.42 31.39 -2.84
C VAL A 66 26.77 31.77 -3.47
N PRO A 67 27.42 30.94 -4.31
CA PRO A 67 28.66 31.33 -4.98
C PRO A 67 28.49 32.56 -5.89
N ALA A 68 27.36 32.68 -6.60
CA ALA A 68 27.09 33.82 -7.48
C ALA A 68 27.02 35.14 -6.70
N ILE A 69 26.32 35.16 -5.56
CA ILE A 69 26.20 36.35 -4.72
C ILE A 69 27.56 36.75 -4.12
N ILE A 70 28.33 35.77 -3.63
CA ILE A 70 29.68 36.03 -3.12
C ILE A 70 30.56 36.64 -4.23
N GLY A 71 30.46 36.11 -5.45
CA GLY A 71 31.13 36.65 -6.63
C GLY A 71 30.76 38.11 -6.90
N ILE A 72 29.45 38.43 -6.92
CA ILE A 72 28.96 39.80 -7.14
C ILE A 72 29.37 40.74 -6.02
N ALA A 73 29.35 40.28 -4.76
CA ALA A 73 29.75 41.07 -3.60
C ALA A 73 31.25 41.42 -3.67
N LEU A 74 32.11 40.45 -4.01
CA LEU A 74 33.55 40.67 -4.22
C LEU A 74 33.82 41.60 -5.41
N LEU A 75 33.09 41.44 -6.52
CA LEU A 75 33.21 42.31 -7.68
C LEU A 75 32.85 43.76 -7.31
N SER A 76 31.78 43.94 -6.55
CA SER A 76 31.34 45.25 -6.07
C SER A 76 32.39 45.89 -5.14
N PHE A 77 33.01 45.11 -4.26
CA PHE A 77 34.11 45.55 -3.42
C PHE A 77 35.31 46.05 -4.23
N VAL A 78 35.76 45.26 -5.21
CA VAL A 78 36.93 45.59 -6.05
C VAL A 78 36.65 46.82 -6.91
N LEU A 79 35.45 46.97 -7.46
CA LEU A 79 35.09 48.15 -8.25
C LEU A 79 35.18 49.43 -7.42
N TRP A 80 34.64 49.44 -6.20
CA TRP A 80 34.72 50.61 -5.32
C TRP A 80 36.17 50.92 -4.89
N LEU A 81 37.02 49.91 -4.71
CA LEU A 81 38.44 50.13 -4.42
C LEU A 81 39.22 50.78 -5.58
N VAL A 82 38.88 50.44 -6.82
CA VAL A 82 39.60 50.94 -8.01
C VAL A 82 39.07 52.30 -8.47
N PHE A 83 37.75 52.53 -8.38
CA PHE A 83 37.11 53.72 -8.94
C PHE A 83 36.89 54.87 -7.95
N ASP A 84 37.03 54.65 -6.63
CA ASP A 84 36.95 55.73 -5.62
C ASP A 84 38.31 55.95 -4.91
N PRO A 85 39.06 57.00 -5.28
CA PRO A 85 40.37 57.32 -4.71
C PRO A 85 40.33 57.82 -3.27
N SER A 86 39.16 58.22 -2.75
CA SER A 86 39.03 58.97 -1.49
C SER A 86 38.37 58.17 -0.37
N GLY A 87 37.49 57.23 -0.72
CA GLY A 87 36.71 56.44 0.23
C GLY A 87 36.48 54.97 -0.17
N GLY A 88 37.21 54.45 -1.17
CA GLY A 88 36.92 53.16 -1.80
C GLY A 88 36.85 51.96 -0.86
N LEU A 89 37.62 51.96 0.25
CA LEU A 89 37.54 50.90 1.26
C LEU A 89 36.19 50.91 2.01
N THR A 90 35.76 52.08 2.47
CA THR A 90 34.50 52.25 3.21
C THR A 90 33.30 51.97 2.30
N HIS A 91 33.30 52.54 1.10
CA HIS A 91 32.23 52.33 0.13
C HIS A 91 32.18 50.89 -0.38
N GLY A 92 33.33 50.24 -0.57
CA GLY A 92 33.40 48.83 -0.94
C GLY A 92 32.82 47.89 0.13
N ILE A 93 33.17 48.09 1.41
CA ILE A 93 32.62 47.28 2.51
C ILE A 93 31.10 47.48 2.61
N LEU A 94 30.63 48.73 2.53
CA LEU A 94 29.19 49.04 2.54
C LEU A 94 28.45 48.36 1.37
N ALA A 95 29.00 48.44 0.16
CA ALA A 95 28.43 47.79 -1.03
C ALA A 95 28.37 46.25 -0.86
N THR A 96 29.45 45.65 -0.38
CA THR A 96 29.54 44.20 -0.13
C THR A 96 28.47 43.74 0.86
N VAL A 97 28.37 44.39 2.02
CA VAL A 97 27.37 44.08 3.06
C VAL A 97 25.95 44.27 2.51
N THR A 98 25.72 45.35 1.76
CA THR A 98 24.40 45.63 1.15
C THR A 98 23.98 44.53 0.19
N VAL A 99 24.88 44.06 -0.68
CA VAL A 99 24.61 42.94 -1.59
C VAL A 99 24.27 41.66 -0.81
N LEU A 100 25.06 41.33 0.21
CA LEU A 100 24.83 40.12 1.02
C LEU A 100 23.50 40.16 1.78
N VAL A 101 23.15 41.31 2.37
CA VAL A 101 21.90 41.49 3.13
C VAL A 101 20.68 41.40 2.23
N ILE A 102 20.69 42.10 1.09
CA ILE A 102 19.55 42.12 0.15
C ILE A 102 19.35 40.75 -0.51
N ALA A 103 20.42 40.00 -0.75
CA ALA A 103 20.36 38.73 -1.45
C ALA A 103 19.88 37.55 -0.58
N CYS A 104 19.61 37.75 0.71
CA CYS A 104 19.16 36.67 1.60
C CYS A 104 17.79 36.10 1.15
N PRO A 105 17.70 34.81 0.74
CA PRO A 105 16.49 34.26 0.14
C PRO A 105 15.50 33.75 1.21
N CYS A 106 15.08 34.61 2.15
CA CYS A 106 14.22 34.22 3.28
C CYS A 106 12.91 33.53 2.85
N ALA A 107 12.30 33.97 1.74
CA ALA A 107 11.06 33.40 1.23
C ALA A 107 11.23 32.00 0.61
N LEU A 108 12.41 31.69 0.08
CA LEU A 108 12.67 30.42 -0.61
C LEU A 108 12.56 29.22 0.35
N GLY A 109 12.98 29.41 1.60
CA GLY A 109 12.93 28.37 2.64
C GLY A 109 11.51 28.01 3.11
N LEU A 110 10.54 28.93 2.94
CA LEU A 110 9.15 28.72 3.38
C LEU A 110 8.19 28.37 2.24
N ALA A 111 8.50 28.75 1.00
CA ALA A 111 7.61 28.53 -0.14
C ALA A 111 7.17 27.06 -0.29
N THR A 112 8.13 26.13 -0.19
CA THR A 112 7.87 24.70 -0.38
C THR A 112 7.07 24.09 0.79
N PRO A 113 7.48 24.24 2.07
CA PRO A 113 6.69 23.73 3.19
C PRO A 113 5.26 24.25 3.23
N THR A 114 5.04 25.53 2.93
CA THR A 114 3.70 26.12 2.91
C THR A 114 2.83 25.52 1.82
N ALA A 115 3.36 25.38 0.59
CA ALA A 115 2.63 24.76 -0.52
C ALA A 115 2.27 23.30 -0.23
N VAL A 116 3.20 22.53 0.33
CA VAL A 116 2.98 21.12 0.71
C VAL A 116 1.91 21.01 1.81
N MET A 117 2.01 21.82 2.86
CA MET A 117 1.08 21.79 3.99
C MET A 117 -0.35 22.10 3.54
N VAL A 118 -0.53 23.13 2.71
CA VAL A 118 -1.84 23.48 2.13
C VAL A 118 -2.33 22.36 1.20
N GLY A 119 -1.45 21.78 0.38
CA GLY A 119 -1.80 20.68 -0.52
C GLY A 119 -2.29 19.43 0.22
N ILE A 120 -1.61 19.04 1.31
CA ILE A 120 -2.01 17.93 2.18
C ILE A 120 -3.38 18.23 2.83
N GLY A 121 -3.57 19.44 3.35
CA GLY A 121 -4.85 19.87 3.92
C GLY A 121 -6.00 19.76 2.91
N LYS A 122 -5.76 20.19 1.66
CA LYS A 122 -6.75 20.09 0.58
C LYS A 122 -7.05 18.66 0.16
N GLY A 123 -6.05 17.76 0.20
CA GLY A 123 -6.24 16.34 -0.03
C GLY A 123 -7.11 15.70 1.05
N ALA A 124 -6.86 16.04 2.31
CA ALA A 124 -7.61 15.52 3.45
C ALA A 124 -9.10 15.91 3.40
N GLU A 125 -9.42 17.14 2.98
CA GLU A 125 -10.81 17.58 2.72
C GLU A 125 -11.55 16.71 1.69
N LYS A 126 -10.81 16.02 0.82
CA LYS A 126 -11.34 15.12 -0.22
C LYS A 126 -11.20 13.64 0.14
N GLY A 127 -10.85 13.32 1.39
CA GLY A 127 -10.65 11.94 1.85
C GLY A 127 -9.35 11.29 1.35
N ILE A 128 -8.40 12.09 0.82
CA ILE A 128 -7.10 11.60 0.36
C ILE A 128 -6.07 11.89 1.44
N LEU A 129 -5.63 10.84 2.14
CA LEU A 129 -4.61 10.97 3.18
C LEU A 129 -3.21 10.83 2.58
N ILE A 130 -2.48 11.95 2.51
CA ILE A 130 -1.10 11.99 2.03
C ILE A 130 -0.16 11.96 3.24
N ARG A 131 0.71 10.95 3.33
CA ARG A 131 1.58 10.75 4.51
C ARG A 131 2.76 11.72 4.58
N ASP A 132 3.30 12.15 3.45
CA ASP A 132 4.52 12.96 3.40
C ASP A 132 4.62 13.79 2.11
N ALA A 133 5.54 14.77 2.11
CA ALA A 133 5.77 15.68 0.99
C ALA A 133 6.23 14.96 -0.29
N VAL A 134 7.03 13.89 -0.15
CA VAL A 134 7.58 13.12 -1.28
C VAL A 134 6.44 12.43 -2.03
N SER A 135 5.50 11.86 -1.28
CA SER A 135 4.30 11.23 -1.81
C SER A 135 3.45 12.21 -2.62
N LEU A 136 3.26 13.45 -2.15
CA LEU A 136 2.52 14.50 -2.88
C LEU A 136 3.21 14.87 -4.20
N GLU A 137 4.53 15.08 -4.17
CA GLU A 137 5.30 15.41 -5.37
C GLU A 137 5.35 14.27 -6.38
N THR A 138 5.58 13.06 -5.88
CA THR A 138 5.67 11.87 -6.72
C THR A 138 4.33 11.63 -7.40
N ALA A 139 3.21 11.77 -6.67
CA ALA A 139 1.87 11.69 -7.22
C ALA A 139 1.64 12.63 -8.41
N GLY A 140 2.18 13.86 -8.36
CA GLY A 140 2.10 14.82 -9.48
C GLY A 140 2.93 14.44 -10.72
N LYS A 141 3.80 13.43 -10.62
CA LYS A 141 4.65 12.94 -11.72
C LYS A 141 4.27 11.53 -12.20
N ILE A 142 3.27 10.91 -11.59
CA ILE A 142 2.83 9.57 -11.98
C ILE A 142 2.18 9.64 -13.37
N ASP A 143 2.65 8.81 -14.29
CA ASP A 143 2.03 8.60 -15.61
C ASP A 143 1.24 7.28 -15.70
N THR A 144 1.55 6.32 -14.83
CA THR A 144 1.03 4.96 -14.89
C THR A 144 0.56 4.53 -13.50
N VAL A 145 -0.69 4.05 -13.42
CA VAL A 145 -1.27 3.53 -12.19
C VAL A 145 -1.52 2.04 -12.34
N VAL A 146 -0.83 1.22 -11.55
CA VAL A 146 -1.09 -0.21 -11.43
C VAL A 146 -1.96 -0.43 -10.20
N MET A 147 -3.16 -0.96 -10.40
CA MET A 147 -4.12 -1.20 -9.32
C MET A 147 -4.13 -2.67 -8.93
N ASP A 148 -4.14 -2.96 -7.63
CA ASP A 148 -4.51 -4.28 -7.17
C ASP A 148 -6.00 -4.52 -7.45
N LYS A 149 -6.39 -5.75 -7.76
CA LYS A 149 -7.80 -6.04 -8.04
C LYS A 149 -8.58 -6.16 -6.75
N THR A 150 -8.12 -7.03 -5.86
CA THR A 150 -8.90 -7.49 -4.71
C THR A 150 -8.83 -6.47 -3.57
N GLY A 151 -9.96 -5.90 -3.18
CA GLY A 151 -10.01 -4.92 -2.08
C GLY A 151 -9.61 -3.49 -2.48
N THR A 152 -9.22 -3.26 -3.74
CA THR A 152 -9.02 -1.91 -4.31
C THR A 152 -10.04 -1.64 -5.42
N LEU A 153 -10.06 -2.46 -6.48
CA LEU A 153 -11.09 -2.38 -7.53
C LEU A 153 -12.38 -3.12 -7.16
N THR A 154 -12.27 -4.15 -6.33
CA THR A 154 -13.40 -4.95 -5.85
C THR A 154 -13.62 -4.74 -4.37
N GLU A 155 -14.84 -4.99 -3.90
CA GLU A 155 -15.21 -4.89 -2.48
C GLU A 155 -14.50 -5.92 -1.58
N GLY A 156 -13.76 -6.86 -2.16
CA GLY A 156 -13.03 -7.90 -1.42
C GLY A 156 -13.92 -8.95 -0.76
N LYS A 157 -15.24 -8.90 -0.99
CA LYS A 157 -16.23 -9.84 -0.47
C LYS A 157 -16.80 -10.67 -1.62
N PRO A 158 -16.70 -12.01 -1.58
CA PRO A 158 -17.35 -12.83 -2.59
C PRO A 158 -18.87 -12.73 -2.45
N VAL A 159 -19.55 -12.65 -3.58
CA VAL A 159 -21.01 -12.66 -3.69
C VAL A 159 -21.42 -13.64 -4.76
N VAL A 160 -22.55 -14.32 -4.57
CA VAL A 160 -23.12 -15.20 -5.59
C VAL A 160 -23.74 -14.34 -6.69
N THR A 161 -23.22 -14.45 -7.91
CA THR A 161 -23.71 -13.69 -9.07
C THR A 161 -24.69 -14.51 -9.90
N ASP A 162 -24.37 -15.79 -10.10
CA ASP A 162 -25.09 -16.66 -11.03
C ASP A 162 -25.33 -18.03 -10.39
N ILE A 163 -26.48 -18.61 -10.69
CA ILE A 163 -26.84 -19.95 -10.23
C ILE A 163 -27.45 -20.71 -11.39
N VAL A 164 -26.84 -21.84 -11.72
CA VAL A 164 -27.30 -22.73 -12.78
C VAL A 164 -27.61 -24.09 -12.15
N TRP A 165 -28.89 -24.40 -12.06
CA TRP A 165 -29.36 -25.70 -11.59
C TRP A 165 -29.60 -26.62 -12.78
N ALA A 166 -29.10 -27.86 -12.71
CA ALA A 166 -29.42 -28.87 -13.72
C ALA A 166 -30.93 -29.19 -13.73
N ASN A 167 -31.52 -29.25 -12.54
CA ASN A 167 -32.96 -29.41 -12.32
C ASN A 167 -33.40 -28.39 -11.26
N GLY A 168 -34.54 -27.70 -11.44
CA GLY A 168 -35.03 -26.65 -10.55
C GLY A 168 -35.60 -27.13 -9.20
N ASP A 169 -35.01 -28.16 -8.59
CA ASP A 169 -35.49 -28.77 -7.35
C ASP A 169 -35.19 -27.87 -6.14
N ASP A 170 -36.25 -27.40 -5.46
CA ASP A 170 -36.13 -26.59 -4.24
C ASP A 170 -35.46 -27.35 -3.08
N ARG A 171 -35.53 -28.68 -3.09
CA ARG A 171 -34.82 -29.51 -2.10
C ARG A 171 -33.31 -29.40 -2.27
N ALA A 172 -32.80 -29.36 -3.50
CA ALA A 172 -31.37 -29.22 -3.76
C ALA A 172 -30.81 -27.89 -3.22
N LYS A 173 -31.60 -26.81 -3.30
CA LYS A 173 -31.28 -25.51 -2.70
C LYS A 173 -31.17 -25.61 -1.18
N ALA A 174 -32.16 -26.24 -0.54
CA ALA A 174 -32.17 -26.42 0.92
C ALA A 174 -31.01 -27.28 1.43
N VAL A 175 -30.66 -28.35 0.70
CA VAL A 175 -29.50 -29.18 1.02
C VAL A 175 -28.20 -28.39 0.88
N PHE A 176 -28.01 -27.68 -0.24
CA PHE A 176 -26.79 -26.89 -0.48
C PHE A 176 -26.61 -25.78 0.56
N PHE A 177 -27.69 -25.04 0.86
CA PHE A 177 -27.70 -24.03 1.93
C PHE A 177 -27.32 -24.62 3.29
N SER A 178 -27.87 -25.79 3.64
CA SER A 178 -27.62 -26.43 4.94
C SER A 178 -26.19 -26.95 5.08
N LEU A 179 -25.60 -27.44 3.99
CA LEU A 179 -24.18 -27.84 3.94
C LEU A 179 -23.25 -26.64 4.11
N GLU A 180 -23.47 -25.58 3.33
CA GLU A 180 -22.61 -24.39 3.36
C GLU A 180 -22.73 -23.62 4.69
N LYS A 181 -23.87 -23.70 5.37
CA LYS A 181 -24.04 -23.12 6.72
C LYS A 181 -23.11 -23.75 7.78
N LEU A 182 -22.63 -24.97 7.56
CA LEU A 182 -21.64 -25.65 8.41
C LEU A 182 -20.19 -25.39 7.97
N SER A 183 -20.00 -24.74 6.82
CA SER A 183 -18.69 -24.43 6.26
C SER A 183 -18.21 -23.06 6.72
N GLU A 184 -16.96 -22.97 7.13
CA GLU A 184 -16.30 -21.71 7.56
C GLU A 184 -15.56 -21.03 6.40
N HIS A 185 -15.82 -21.45 5.16
CA HIS A 185 -15.12 -20.93 3.99
C HIS A 185 -15.73 -19.57 3.57
N PRO A 186 -14.96 -18.55 3.17
CA PRO A 186 -15.52 -17.26 2.75
C PRO A 186 -16.54 -17.34 1.59
N LEU A 187 -16.43 -18.37 0.74
CA LEU A 187 -17.43 -18.64 -0.31
C LEU A 187 -18.74 -19.21 0.26
N ALA A 188 -18.67 -19.97 1.35
CA ALA A 188 -19.84 -20.49 2.04
C ALA A 188 -20.68 -19.34 2.59
N ASP A 189 -20.05 -18.34 3.21
CA ASP A 189 -20.73 -17.14 3.69
C ASP A 189 -21.49 -16.43 2.57
N ALA A 190 -20.91 -16.34 1.37
CA ALA A 190 -21.57 -15.75 0.21
C ALA A 190 -22.83 -16.54 -0.20
N VAL A 191 -22.76 -17.87 -0.17
CA VAL A 191 -23.89 -18.76 -0.49
C VAL A 191 -24.98 -18.69 0.58
N VAL A 192 -24.59 -18.72 1.86
CA VAL A 192 -25.51 -18.63 3.00
C VAL A 192 -26.25 -17.30 2.99
N HIS A 193 -25.56 -16.20 2.64
CA HIS A 193 -26.20 -14.90 2.51
C HIS A 193 -27.17 -14.85 1.32
N TYR A 194 -26.81 -15.44 0.19
CA TYR A 194 -27.68 -15.47 -0.99
C TYR A 194 -28.98 -16.25 -0.74
N PHE A 195 -28.89 -17.41 -0.08
CA PHE A 195 -30.04 -18.26 0.23
C PHE A 195 -30.68 -17.96 1.60
N ALA A 196 -30.50 -16.74 2.12
CA ALA A 196 -31.15 -16.32 3.35
C ALA A 196 -32.68 -16.47 3.23
N GLY A 197 -33.27 -17.29 4.10
CA GLY A 197 -34.71 -17.61 4.11
C GLY A 197 -35.07 -19.00 3.60
N VAL A 198 -34.13 -19.74 3.02
CA VAL A 198 -34.32 -21.16 2.69
C VAL A 198 -34.34 -22.00 3.98
N PRO A 199 -35.23 -23.01 4.11
CA PRO A 199 -35.27 -23.86 5.29
C PRO A 199 -33.94 -24.61 5.49
N THR A 200 -33.49 -24.67 6.75
CA THR A 200 -32.32 -25.47 7.13
C THR A 200 -32.75 -26.92 7.34
N LEU A 201 -32.03 -27.85 6.72
CA LEU A 201 -32.16 -29.30 6.89
C LEU A 201 -31.09 -29.80 7.86
N ASN A 202 -31.36 -30.94 8.50
CA ASN A 202 -30.36 -31.58 9.35
C ASN A 202 -29.29 -32.27 8.48
N VAL A 203 -28.03 -31.86 8.64
CA VAL A 203 -26.89 -32.47 7.94
C VAL A 203 -26.15 -33.37 8.92
N GLU A 204 -26.12 -34.66 8.60
CA GLU A 204 -25.36 -35.67 9.34
C GLU A 204 -24.00 -35.91 8.66
N ARG A 205 -23.01 -36.35 9.44
CA ARG A 205 -21.67 -36.74 8.94
C ARG A 205 -21.02 -35.65 8.06
N PHE A 206 -21.11 -34.39 8.48
CA PHE A 206 -20.44 -33.30 7.79
C PHE A 206 -18.92 -33.48 7.80
N GLY A 207 -18.29 -33.28 6.64
CA GLY A 207 -16.84 -33.35 6.45
C GLY A 207 -16.34 -32.20 5.58
N SER A 208 -15.25 -31.55 5.99
CA SER A 208 -14.55 -30.57 5.16
C SER A 208 -13.35 -31.24 4.49
N LEU A 209 -13.37 -31.26 3.16
CA LEU A 209 -12.31 -31.83 2.31
C LEU A 209 -11.41 -30.69 1.85
N THR A 210 -10.37 -30.40 2.63
CA THR A 210 -9.52 -29.22 2.43
C THR A 210 -8.98 -29.13 1.00
N GLY A 211 -9.15 -27.96 0.38
CA GLY A 211 -8.73 -27.71 -1.00
C GLY A 211 -9.62 -28.35 -2.09
N LYS A 212 -10.69 -29.06 -1.71
CA LYS A 212 -11.64 -29.70 -2.63
C LYS A 212 -13.06 -29.20 -2.44
N GLY A 213 -13.56 -29.16 -1.20
CA GLY A 213 -14.93 -28.74 -0.87
C GLY A 213 -15.42 -29.31 0.47
N ILE A 214 -16.71 -29.60 0.55
CA ILE A 214 -17.42 -30.15 1.72
C ILE A 214 -18.30 -31.34 1.30
N GLU A 215 -18.56 -32.23 2.25
CA GLU A 215 -19.49 -33.35 2.12
C GLU A 215 -20.43 -33.43 3.32
N GLY A 216 -21.59 -34.04 3.14
CA GLY A 216 -22.52 -34.34 4.23
C GLY A 216 -23.67 -35.23 3.79
N THR A 217 -24.44 -35.72 4.74
CA THR A 217 -25.57 -36.63 4.50
C THR A 217 -26.87 -35.98 4.96
N VAL A 218 -27.87 -35.93 4.10
CA VAL A 218 -29.22 -35.42 4.42
C VAL A 218 -30.23 -36.49 4.02
N ASP A 219 -31.10 -36.88 4.95
CA ASP A 219 -32.10 -37.95 4.77
C ASP A 219 -31.52 -39.27 4.20
N GLY A 220 -30.32 -39.64 4.65
CA GLY A 220 -29.62 -40.85 4.19
C GLY A 220 -28.94 -40.74 2.83
N VAL A 221 -29.06 -39.61 2.13
CA VAL A 221 -28.38 -39.35 0.84
C VAL A 221 -27.13 -38.51 1.08
N ARG A 222 -26.00 -38.93 0.48
CA ARG A 222 -24.73 -38.20 0.57
C ARG A 222 -24.64 -37.14 -0.52
N TYR A 223 -24.25 -35.94 -0.13
CA TYR A 223 -24.09 -34.77 -0.98
C TYR A 223 -22.68 -34.21 -0.87
N PHE A 224 -22.22 -33.59 -1.96
CA PHE A 224 -20.91 -32.96 -2.09
C PHE A 224 -21.07 -31.55 -2.67
N ALA A 225 -20.29 -30.60 -2.15
CA ALA A 225 -20.21 -29.24 -2.66
C ALA A 225 -18.75 -28.82 -2.73
N GLY A 226 -18.27 -28.43 -3.92
CA GLY A 226 -16.85 -28.10 -4.08
C GLY A 226 -16.40 -27.92 -5.53
N SER A 227 -15.09 -27.88 -5.70
CA SER A 227 -14.45 -27.77 -7.00
C SER A 227 -14.60 -29.04 -7.85
N ARG A 228 -14.29 -28.95 -9.14
CA ARG A 228 -14.22 -30.10 -10.06
C ARG A 228 -13.29 -31.24 -9.62
N ARG A 229 -12.41 -31.03 -8.64
CA ARG A 229 -11.54 -32.09 -8.09
C ARG A 229 -12.25 -32.97 -7.06
N LEU A 230 -13.43 -32.55 -6.60
CA LEU A 230 -14.26 -33.28 -5.66
C LEU A 230 -15.30 -34.16 -6.37
N LEU A 231 -15.80 -33.69 -7.50
CA LEU A 231 -16.75 -34.38 -8.38
C LEU A 231 -16.04 -35.41 -9.26
#